data_AF-A0AAV2NFG8-F1
#
_entry.id   AF-A0AAV2NFG8-F1
#
_cell.length_a   1.000
_cell.length_b   1.000
_cell.length_c   1.000
_cell.angle_alpha   90.00
_cell.angle_beta   90.00
_cell.angle_gamma   90.00
#
_symmetry.space_group_name_H-M   'P 1'
#
loop_
_entity.id
_entity.type
_entity.pdbx_description
1 polymer ?
#
loop_
_entity_poly.entity_id
_entity_poly.type
_entity_poly.pdbx_seq_one_letter_code
_entity_poly.pdbx_strand_id
1 'polypeptide(L)'
;MATVACVSRRVSSYARYFRDVTRVYASWRVNGGFERFRKGTELLVAASVTFLLAQQCLRPKVVHALKLRKREDDLQKAVRLTTRERRFIKFASVAYDGQLYMTPQDFLDSVIDAEPRPRFKRRVLTDQELEVMRNSTSSLRHGSSHMFRNLRDKGIISYTEYLFLLSILTKPKTGFQIAFNMFDTDGNERVDKTEFLVMEKIFSHAWRGRHGCETKEELEQLQERQKTPEEIQGQFIDDDQGLQRRHAVDTTLMIHFFGKDGTNELRYEDFRRFMENLQHEILELEFHEFSKGHDTINELDFAKILLRYTYLEPDEYDKYLDRMLDRADLHIGITFEEFRRFYQFLNNLDDFSIAMRMYTLADHPISKDEFQRAVKICTGSMLSTHIIDTVFALFDEDGDGQLSYKEFIAIMKDRLHRGFKSQLRNEGWEAFKYCVKQEMKAP
;
A
#
# COMPACT_ATOMS: atom_id res chain seq x y z
N MET A 1 59.49 -20.43 -14.17
CA MET A 1 59.92 -19.18 -13.53
C MET A 1 58.67 -18.55 -12.92
N ALA A 2 58.49 -18.65 -11.59
CA ALA A 2 58.64 -17.54 -10.62
C ALA A 2 57.51 -16.49 -10.81
N THR A 3 56.68 -16.07 -9.84
CA THR A 3 56.70 -16.02 -8.35
C THR A 3 55.29 -15.54 -7.93
N VAL A 4 54.54 -16.20 -7.04
CA VAL A 4 54.41 -16.00 -5.56
C VAL A 4 54.05 -14.58 -5.09
N ALA A 5 52.83 -14.43 -4.54
CA ALA A 5 52.45 -13.54 -3.41
C ALA A 5 51.07 -14.02 -2.88
N CYS A 6 50.97 -14.83 -1.82
CA CYS A 6 51.04 -14.51 -0.39
C CYS A 6 49.81 -13.76 0.15
N VAL A 7 48.77 -14.49 0.55
CA VAL A 7 47.70 -13.99 1.44
C VAL A 7 47.91 -14.57 2.84
N SER A 8 48.13 -13.66 3.79
CA SER A 8 48.37 -13.89 5.21
C SER A 8 47.11 -14.36 5.93
N ARG A 9 47.21 -15.49 6.64
CA ARG A 9 46.32 -15.85 7.76
C ARG A 9 46.84 -15.20 9.05
N ARG A 10 45.98 -14.48 9.76
CA ARG A 10 46.09 -14.30 11.23
C ARG A 10 44.86 -14.92 11.88
N VAL A 11 44.99 -16.17 12.34
CA VAL A 11 44.24 -16.67 13.49
C VAL A 11 45.29 -17.21 14.44
N SER A 12 45.50 -16.43 15.50
CA SER A 12 46.32 -16.75 16.67
C SER A 12 45.47 -17.64 17.58
N SER A 13 45.92 -18.87 17.81
CA SER A 13 46.48 -19.35 19.09
C SER A 13 45.45 -19.90 20.05
N TYR A 14 45.19 -21.21 19.94
CA TYR A 14 45.46 -22.13 21.04
C TYR A 14 45.91 -23.46 20.43
N ALA A 15 47.21 -23.67 20.51
CA ALA A 15 47.89 -24.85 20.04
C ALA A 15 48.05 -25.85 21.19
N ARG A 16 48.35 -27.09 20.78
CA ARG A 16 49.14 -28.11 21.49
C ARG A 16 48.39 -29.03 22.44
N TYR A 17 48.12 -30.23 21.93
CA TYR A 17 48.44 -31.57 22.46
C TYR A 17 47.50 -32.53 21.70
N PHE A 18 47.89 -33.27 20.66
CA PHE A 18 48.94 -34.29 20.61
C PHE A 18 49.38 -34.48 19.15
N ARG A 19 50.67 -34.75 18.96
CA ARG A 19 51.32 -35.17 17.71
C ARG A 19 51.64 -36.67 17.84
N ASP A 20 51.80 -37.31 16.69
CA ASP A 20 52.38 -38.64 16.44
C ASP A 20 51.41 -39.81 16.72
N VAL A 21 51.22 -40.83 15.86
CA VAL A 21 52.14 -41.52 14.95
C VAL A 21 51.34 -42.12 13.76
N THR A 22 51.85 -41.91 12.56
CA THR A 22 51.51 -42.64 11.33
C THR A 22 52.11 -44.05 11.34
N ARG A 23 51.34 -45.02 10.80
CA ARG A 23 51.76 -46.23 10.04
C ARG A 23 53.01 -46.98 10.52
N VAL A 24 52.90 -48.30 10.73
CA VAL A 24 53.77 -49.31 10.07
C VAL A 24 53.57 -50.76 10.59
N TYR A 25 53.74 -51.70 9.65
CA TYR A 25 54.07 -53.14 9.67
C TYR A 25 53.01 -54.26 9.76
N ALA A 26 53.06 -55.03 8.68
CA ALA A 26 52.62 -56.40 8.51
C ALA A 26 53.50 -57.40 9.27
N SER A 27 52.93 -58.60 9.44
CA SER A 27 53.54 -59.88 9.81
C SER A 27 53.99 -60.05 11.26
N TRP A 28 53.32 -60.93 12.01
CA TRP A 28 53.85 -62.20 12.53
C TRP A 28 52.85 -62.87 13.48
N ARG A 29 52.80 -64.19 13.33
CA ARG A 29 52.01 -65.23 13.99
C ARG A 29 51.96 -65.22 15.53
N VAL A 30 50.80 -65.71 16.02
CA VAL A 30 50.57 -66.72 17.07
C VAL A 30 50.45 -66.28 18.55
N ASN A 31 49.30 -66.71 19.10
CA ASN A 31 48.89 -67.00 20.49
C ASN A 31 48.53 -65.87 21.48
N GLY A 32 47.35 -66.05 22.07
CA GLY A 32 46.76 -65.25 23.15
C GLY A 32 45.57 -64.40 22.65
N GLY A 33 44.33 -64.86 22.61
CA GLY A 33 43.63 -65.63 23.64
C GLY A 33 42.59 -64.72 24.29
N PHE A 34 41.43 -64.57 23.64
CA PHE A 34 40.09 -64.23 24.16
C PHE A 34 39.85 -62.93 24.98
N GLU A 35 40.83 -62.32 25.66
CA GLU A 35 40.60 -61.15 26.52
C GLU A 35 40.63 -59.79 25.79
N ARG A 36 41.35 -59.66 24.67
CA ARG A 36 41.43 -58.39 23.92
C ARG A 36 40.16 -58.08 23.13
N PHE A 37 39.40 -59.11 22.73
CA PHE A 37 38.16 -58.91 21.97
C PHE A 37 37.05 -58.33 22.85
N ARG A 38 36.95 -58.76 24.11
CA ARG A 38 35.93 -58.26 25.05
C ARG A 38 36.13 -56.78 25.40
N LYS A 39 37.38 -56.37 25.64
CA LYS A 39 37.71 -54.95 25.92
C LYS A 39 37.50 -54.05 24.69
N GLY A 40 37.78 -54.55 23.49
CA GLY A 40 37.52 -53.81 22.24
C GLY A 40 36.03 -53.61 21.95
N THR A 41 35.20 -54.64 22.21
CA THR A 41 33.74 -54.55 22.06
C THR A 41 33.10 -53.65 23.11
N GLU A 42 33.56 -53.71 24.37
CA GLU A 42 33.07 -52.82 25.44
C GLU A 42 33.41 -51.34 25.14
N LEU A 43 34.61 -51.05 24.61
CA LEU A 43 34.99 -49.68 24.25
C LEU A 43 34.19 -49.13 23.06
N LEU A 44 33.92 -49.97 22.06
CA LEU A 44 33.13 -49.57 20.89
C LEU A 44 31.65 -49.34 21.25
N VAL A 45 31.09 -50.16 22.13
CA VAL A 45 29.72 -49.96 22.65
C VAL A 45 29.67 -48.71 23.52
N ALA A 46 30.65 -48.47 24.40
CA ALA A 46 30.70 -47.27 25.21
C ALA A 46 30.87 -45.98 24.37
N ALA A 47 31.68 -46.02 23.31
CA ALA A 47 31.86 -44.89 22.39
C ALA A 47 30.61 -44.62 21.54
N SER A 48 29.90 -45.66 21.11
CA SER A 48 28.65 -45.51 20.34
C SER A 48 27.48 -45.04 21.22
N VAL A 49 27.39 -45.51 22.47
CA VAL A 49 26.40 -45.02 23.44
C VAL A 49 26.67 -43.57 23.83
N THR A 50 27.94 -43.19 24.07
CA THR A 50 28.27 -41.78 24.35
C THR A 50 28.08 -40.88 23.13
N PHE A 51 28.33 -41.35 21.90
CA PHE A 51 28.02 -40.61 20.68
C PHE A 51 26.50 -40.44 20.47
N LEU A 52 25.69 -41.47 20.75
CA LEU A 52 24.23 -41.40 20.66
C LEU A 52 23.62 -40.50 21.74
N LEU A 53 24.14 -40.56 22.97
CA LEU A 53 23.72 -39.67 24.06
C LEU A 53 24.17 -38.23 23.79
N ALA A 54 25.38 -38.01 23.26
CA ALA A 54 25.83 -36.70 22.81
C ALA A 54 24.95 -36.16 21.67
N GLN A 55 24.57 -37.00 20.69
CA GLN A 55 23.61 -36.60 19.64
C GLN A 55 22.21 -36.30 20.18
N GLN A 56 21.75 -36.97 21.24
CA GLN A 56 20.46 -36.67 21.87
C GLN A 56 20.51 -35.41 22.75
N CYS A 57 21.63 -35.11 23.41
CA CYS A 57 21.82 -33.89 24.20
C CYS A 57 22.18 -32.65 23.35
N LEU A 58 22.82 -32.83 22.19
CA LEU A 58 23.17 -31.75 21.25
C LEU A 58 22.08 -31.47 20.21
N ARG A 59 20.94 -32.16 20.23
CA ARG A 59 19.78 -31.75 19.43
C ARG A 59 19.17 -30.51 20.08
N PRO A 60 19.28 -29.31 19.47
CA PRO A 60 18.53 -28.17 19.96
C PRO A 60 17.04 -28.55 19.94
N LYS A 61 16.33 -28.36 21.05
CA LYS A 61 14.86 -28.33 21.05
C LYS A 61 14.45 -27.14 20.18
N VAL A 62 14.33 -27.37 18.88
CA VAL A 62 13.70 -26.43 17.98
C VAL A 62 12.22 -26.48 18.33
N VAL A 63 11.82 -25.57 19.22
CA VAL A 63 10.41 -25.26 19.42
C VAL A 63 9.97 -24.57 18.13
N HIS A 64 9.28 -25.31 17.27
CA HIS A 64 8.54 -24.69 16.18
C HIS A 64 7.45 -23.83 16.81
N ALA A 65 7.70 -22.52 16.92
CA ALA A 65 6.62 -21.57 17.07
C ALA A 65 5.63 -21.86 15.94
N LEU A 66 4.37 -22.10 16.29
CA LEU A 66 3.30 -22.36 15.35
C LEU A 66 3.22 -21.15 14.41
N LYS A 67 3.76 -21.29 13.19
CA LYS A 67 3.71 -20.27 12.13
C LYS A 67 2.24 -20.12 11.71
N LEU A 68 1.48 -19.33 12.46
CA LEU A 68 0.14 -18.87 12.07
C LEU A 68 0.16 -18.20 10.69
N ARG A 69 1.26 -17.50 10.39
CA ARG A 69 1.49 -16.75 9.15
C ARG A 69 1.31 -17.60 7.87
N LYS A 70 1.78 -18.85 7.86
CA LYS A 70 1.67 -19.72 6.67
C LYS A 70 0.22 -20.16 6.40
N ARG A 71 -0.57 -20.35 7.46
CA ARG A 71 -1.97 -20.76 7.35
C ARG A 71 -2.87 -19.59 6.93
N GLU A 72 -2.58 -18.37 7.37
CA GLU A 72 -3.27 -17.16 6.91
C GLU A 72 -2.99 -16.88 5.43
N ASP A 73 -1.74 -16.99 4.97
CA ASP A 73 -1.37 -16.82 3.57
C ASP A 73 -2.03 -17.89 2.66
N ASP A 74 -2.16 -19.13 3.14
CA ASP A 74 -2.78 -20.23 2.39
C ASP A 74 -4.32 -20.14 2.41
N LEU A 75 -4.96 -19.62 3.48
CA LEU A 75 -6.40 -19.34 3.52
C LEU A 75 -6.76 -18.10 2.67
N GLN A 76 -5.91 -17.08 2.66
CA GLN A 76 -6.07 -15.87 1.84
C GLN A 76 -5.88 -16.14 0.34
N LYS A 77 -5.18 -17.21 -0.04
CA LYS A 77 -5.10 -17.68 -1.44
C LYS A 77 -6.37 -18.37 -1.93
N ALA A 78 -7.24 -18.84 -1.03
CA ALA A 78 -8.44 -19.59 -1.41
C ALA A 78 -9.59 -18.69 -1.93
N VAL A 79 -9.59 -17.39 -1.59
CA VAL A 79 -10.53 -16.40 -2.13
C VAL A 79 -9.74 -15.38 -2.94
N ARG A 80 -10.12 -15.15 -4.21
CA ARG A 80 -9.45 -14.21 -5.12
C ARG A 80 -9.71 -12.74 -4.74
N LEU A 81 -9.24 -12.31 -3.57
CA LEU A 81 -9.38 -10.92 -3.11
C LEU A 81 -8.36 -10.01 -3.76
N THR A 82 -8.82 -8.83 -4.16
CA THR A 82 -7.99 -7.71 -4.61
C THR A 82 -7.15 -7.15 -3.46
N THR A 83 -6.09 -6.41 -3.80
CA THR A 83 -5.27 -5.70 -2.80
C THR A 83 -6.08 -4.74 -1.94
N ARG A 84 -7.10 -4.08 -2.53
CA ARG A 84 -7.97 -3.13 -1.81
C ARG A 84 -8.90 -3.84 -0.83
N GLU A 85 -9.48 -4.97 -1.21
CA GLU A 85 -10.33 -5.79 -0.34
C GLU A 85 -9.53 -6.32 0.85
N ARG A 86 -8.34 -6.86 0.59
CA ARG A 86 -7.46 -7.35 1.68
C ARG A 86 -7.09 -6.23 2.64
N ARG A 87 -6.76 -5.04 2.11
CA ARG A 87 -6.42 -3.89 2.95
C ARG A 87 -7.62 -3.42 3.76
N PHE A 88 -8.81 -3.37 3.16
CA PHE A 88 -10.04 -3.06 3.87
C PHE A 88 -10.30 -4.04 5.01
N ILE A 89 -10.31 -5.35 4.75
CA ILE A 89 -10.53 -6.39 5.78
C ILE A 89 -9.51 -6.28 6.91
N LYS A 90 -8.24 -6.06 6.54
CA LYS A 90 -7.12 -5.96 7.48
C LYS A 90 -7.28 -4.78 8.44
N PHE A 91 -7.79 -3.64 7.98
CA PHE A 91 -7.94 -2.43 8.78
C PHE A 91 -9.33 -2.25 9.39
N ALA A 92 -10.40 -2.82 8.83
CA ALA A 92 -11.76 -2.74 9.36
C ALA A 92 -11.87 -3.30 10.80
N SER A 93 -12.11 -2.43 11.79
CA SER A 93 -12.15 -2.78 13.21
C SER A 93 -13.53 -3.14 13.74
N VAL A 94 -14.58 -2.84 13.00
CA VAL A 94 -15.97 -3.01 13.42
C VAL A 94 -16.79 -3.82 12.41
N ALA A 95 -17.81 -4.50 12.91
CA ALA A 95 -18.80 -5.22 12.13
C ALA A 95 -20.19 -4.98 12.71
N TYR A 96 -21.21 -4.97 11.86
CA TYR A 96 -22.61 -4.87 12.26
C TYR A 96 -23.43 -5.75 11.32
N ASP A 97 -24.32 -6.56 11.87
CA ASP A 97 -25.14 -7.53 11.12
C ASP A 97 -24.34 -8.36 10.09
N GLY A 98 -23.16 -8.82 10.51
CA GLY A 98 -22.22 -9.57 9.68
C GLY A 98 -21.49 -8.80 8.57
N GLN A 99 -21.83 -7.53 8.31
CA GLN A 99 -21.10 -6.65 7.38
C GLN A 99 -19.90 -6.00 8.07
N LEU A 100 -18.78 -5.89 7.36
CA LEU A 100 -17.57 -5.21 7.85
C LEU A 100 -17.59 -3.71 7.56
N TYR A 101 -17.13 -2.93 8.54
CA TYR A 101 -17.00 -1.48 8.42
C TYR A 101 -15.64 -1.00 8.96
N MET A 102 -15.17 0.11 8.43
CA MET A 102 -14.06 0.90 8.98
C MET A 102 -14.61 2.04 9.83
N THR A 103 -13.94 2.38 10.92
CA THR A 103 -14.13 3.69 11.54
C THR A 103 -13.40 4.78 10.73
N PRO A 104 -13.73 6.07 10.91
CA PRO A 104 -12.93 7.17 10.36
C PRO A 104 -11.44 7.05 10.70
N GLN A 105 -11.10 6.62 11.92
CA GLN A 105 -9.72 6.36 12.30
C GLN A 105 -9.12 5.17 11.53
N ASP A 106 -9.84 4.06 11.37
CA ASP A 106 -9.36 2.93 10.56
C ASP A 106 -9.10 3.34 9.11
N PHE A 107 -9.93 4.22 8.56
CA PHE A 107 -9.72 4.77 7.22
C PHE A 107 -8.40 5.54 7.13
N LEU A 108 -8.16 6.49 8.05
CA LEU A 108 -6.93 7.27 8.10
C LEU A 108 -5.70 6.35 8.23
N ASP A 109 -5.71 5.44 9.20
CA ASP A 109 -4.64 4.46 9.41
C ASP A 109 -4.43 3.61 8.14
N SER A 110 -5.52 3.22 7.45
CA SER A 110 -5.42 2.43 6.22
C SER A 110 -4.80 3.19 5.05
N VAL A 111 -4.77 4.52 5.07
CA VAL A 111 -4.15 5.32 4.01
C VAL A 111 -2.69 5.63 4.35
N ILE A 112 -2.37 5.81 5.63
CA ILE A 112 -1.05 6.25 6.11
C ILE A 112 -0.15 5.06 6.46
N ASP A 113 -0.68 4.10 7.22
CA ASP A 113 0.11 3.03 7.84
C ASP A 113 0.16 1.75 6.99
N ALA A 114 1.23 0.99 7.13
CA ALA A 114 1.35 -0.34 6.50
C ALA A 114 0.55 -1.42 7.25
N GLU A 115 0.46 -1.28 8.57
CA GLU A 115 -0.15 -2.24 9.49
C GLU A 115 -1.18 -1.54 10.39
N PRO A 116 -2.31 -2.20 10.70
CA PRO A 116 -3.31 -1.64 11.61
C PRO A 116 -2.81 -1.63 13.05
N ARG A 117 -3.45 -0.79 13.88
CA ARG A 117 -3.27 -0.79 15.34
C ARG A 117 -3.51 -2.19 15.93
N PRO A 118 -2.70 -2.65 16.89
CA PRO A 118 -2.90 -3.95 17.54
C PRO A 118 -4.29 -4.05 18.18
N ARG A 119 -5.00 -5.15 17.88
CA ARG A 119 -6.34 -5.43 18.41
C ARG A 119 -6.54 -6.91 18.63
N PHE A 120 -7.29 -7.26 19.68
CA PHE A 120 -7.56 -8.66 20.03
C PHE A 120 -8.60 -9.31 19.12
N LYS A 121 -9.70 -8.60 18.86
CA LYS A 121 -10.78 -9.07 17.98
C LYS A 121 -11.51 -7.88 17.37
N ARG A 122 -12.21 -8.12 16.26
CA ARG A 122 -13.13 -7.15 15.66
C ARG A 122 -14.31 -6.91 16.62
N ARG A 123 -14.73 -5.66 16.76
CA ARG A 123 -15.91 -5.28 17.56
C ARG A 123 -17.18 -5.54 16.74
N VAL A 124 -18.19 -6.11 17.38
CA VAL A 124 -19.54 -6.21 16.82
C VAL A 124 -20.36 -5.09 17.45
N LEU A 125 -20.91 -4.21 16.62
CA LEU A 125 -21.66 -3.03 17.07
C LEU A 125 -23.10 -3.40 17.40
N THR A 126 -23.67 -2.65 18.34
CA THR A 126 -25.09 -2.67 18.71
C THR A 126 -25.85 -1.49 18.09
N ASP A 127 -27.18 -1.59 18.00
CA ASP A 127 -28.03 -0.51 17.48
C ASP A 127 -27.85 0.81 18.26
N GLN A 128 -27.67 0.72 19.58
CA GLN A 128 -27.45 1.89 20.44
C GLN A 128 -26.12 2.58 20.10
N GLU A 129 -25.06 1.81 19.84
CA GLU A 129 -23.77 2.38 19.43
C GLU A 129 -23.88 3.06 18.07
N LEU A 130 -24.61 2.47 17.13
CA LEU A 130 -24.85 3.08 15.83
C LEU A 130 -25.61 4.40 15.94
N GLU A 131 -26.62 4.47 16.80
CA GLU A 131 -27.36 5.72 17.02
C GLU A 131 -26.46 6.81 17.64
N VAL A 132 -25.52 6.45 18.53
CA VAL A 132 -24.51 7.38 19.05
C VAL A 132 -23.58 7.87 17.93
N MET A 133 -23.15 6.99 17.03
CA MET A 133 -22.32 7.37 15.88
C MET A 133 -23.07 8.29 14.91
N ARG A 134 -24.35 7.97 14.64
CA ARG A 134 -25.25 8.81 13.82
C ARG A 134 -25.44 10.19 14.42
N ASN A 135 -25.60 10.28 15.74
CA ASN A 135 -25.74 11.56 16.43
C ASN A 135 -24.43 12.36 16.55
N SER A 136 -23.28 11.69 16.48
CA SER A 136 -21.96 12.33 16.50
C SER A 136 -21.54 12.89 15.13
N THR A 137 -22.16 12.42 14.05
CA THR A 137 -21.82 12.84 12.69
C THR A 137 -22.29 14.28 12.45
N SER A 138 -21.33 15.18 12.17
CA SER A 138 -21.62 16.58 11.85
C SER A 138 -22.30 16.70 10.49
N SER A 139 -23.20 17.67 10.33
CA SER A 139 -23.77 18.03 9.02
C SER A 139 -22.70 18.60 8.09
N LEU A 140 -22.90 18.43 6.77
CA LEU A 140 -22.09 18.99 5.69
C LEU A 140 -21.64 20.45 5.88
N ARG A 141 -22.51 21.30 6.43
CA ARG A 141 -22.21 22.72 6.68
C ARG A 141 -21.05 22.95 7.65
N HIS A 142 -20.77 21.98 8.52
CA HIS A 142 -19.69 22.00 9.50
C HIS A 142 -18.50 21.13 9.07
N GLY A 143 -18.42 20.75 7.80
CA GLY A 143 -17.27 20.03 7.26
C GLY A 143 -15.97 20.82 7.48
N SER A 144 -14.94 20.13 7.98
CA SER A 144 -13.62 20.71 8.27
C SER A 144 -12.51 19.79 7.78
N SER A 145 -11.29 20.31 7.70
CA SER A 145 -10.06 19.55 7.41
C SER A 145 -9.64 18.57 8.52
N HIS A 146 -10.42 18.46 9.59
CA HIS A 146 -10.17 17.57 10.73
C HIS A 146 -11.38 16.67 11.02
N MET A 147 -12.30 16.51 10.06
CA MET A 147 -13.57 15.80 10.30
C MET A 147 -13.33 14.35 10.73
N PHE A 148 -12.49 13.61 10.01
CA PHE A 148 -12.23 12.21 10.31
C PHE A 148 -11.49 12.05 11.65
N ARG A 149 -10.50 12.92 11.90
CA ARG A 149 -9.76 12.98 13.18
C ARG A 149 -10.64 13.33 14.37
N ASN A 150 -11.64 14.20 14.17
CA ASN A 150 -12.58 14.58 15.24
C ASN A 150 -13.56 13.44 15.54
N LEU A 151 -14.02 12.72 14.52
CA LEU A 151 -14.92 11.58 14.69
C LEU A 151 -14.21 10.38 15.33
N ARG A 152 -12.93 10.14 15.01
CA ARG A 152 -12.14 8.98 15.49
C ARG A 152 -12.86 7.67 15.22
N ASP A 153 -13.29 6.98 16.28
CA ASP A 153 -14.01 5.71 16.23
C ASP A 153 -15.55 5.88 16.18
N LYS A 154 -16.06 7.12 16.14
CA LYS A 154 -17.49 7.46 16.17
C LYS A 154 -18.09 7.59 14.76
N GLY A 155 -17.90 6.56 13.95
CA GLY A 155 -18.44 6.50 12.59
C GLY A 155 -18.20 5.14 11.96
N ILE A 156 -18.90 4.91 10.86
CA ILE A 156 -18.76 3.70 10.04
C ILE A 156 -18.66 4.08 8.57
N ILE A 157 -17.77 3.38 7.88
CA ILE A 157 -17.46 3.54 6.46
C ILE A 157 -17.48 2.14 5.86
N SER A 158 -18.30 1.93 4.83
CA SER A 158 -18.35 0.64 4.12
C SER A 158 -17.17 0.48 3.15
N TYR A 159 -17.09 -0.70 2.54
CA TYR A 159 -16.09 -0.96 1.50
C TYR A 159 -16.33 -0.13 0.24
N THR A 160 -17.58 0.12 -0.16
CA THR A 160 -17.90 0.95 -1.34
C THR A 160 -17.53 2.41 -1.09
N GLU A 161 -17.83 2.93 0.10
CA GLU A 161 -17.41 4.26 0.53
C GLU A 161 -15.89 4.37 0.65
N TYR A 162 -15.21 3.32 1.14
CA TYR A 162 -13.76 3.26 1.16
C TYR A 162 -13.15 3.41 -0.24
N LEU A 163 -13.68 2.68 -1.23
CA LEU A 163 -13.24 2.80 -2.62
C LEU A 163 -13.51 4.19 -3.19
N PHE A 164 -14.67 4.76 -2.88
CA PHE A 164 -15.02 6.13 -3.25
C PHE A 164 -13.98 7.11 -2.68
N LEU A 165 -13.74 7.11 -1.37
CA LEU A 165 -12.75 7.98 -0.72
C LEU A 165 -11.34 7.78 -1.32
N LEU A 166 -10.89 6.54 -1.53
CA LEU A 166 -9.60 6.26 -2.18
C LEU A 166 -9.51 6.80 -3.61
N SER A 167 -10.61 6.74 -4.37
CA SER A 167 -10.64 7.19 -5.76
C SER A 167 -10.45 8.70 -5.89
N ILE A 168 -10.61 9.42 -4.79
CA ILE A 168 -10.63 10.88 -4.68
C ILE A 168 -9.30 11.43 -4.18
N LEU A 169 -8.59 10.69 -3.32
CA LEU A 169 -7.39 11.19 -2.61
C LEU A 169 -6.32 11.78 -3.55
N THR A 170 -6.28 11.34 -4.79
CA THR A 170 -5.24 11.69 -5.76
C THR A 170 -5.82 12.35 -7.02
N LYS A 171 -7.05 12.85 -6.96
CA LYS A 171 -7.72 13.52 -8.08
C LYS A 171 -7.47 15.02 -8.06
N PRO A 172 -7.19 15.64 -9.23
CA PRO A 172 -7.16 17.09 -9.36
C PRO A 172 -8.58 17.67 -9.27
N LYS A 173 -8.67 19.00 -9.12
CA LYS A 173 -9.96 19.72 -9.00
C LYS A 173 -10.88 19.50 -10.20
N THR A 174 -10.32 19.44 -11.40
CA THR A 174 -11.05 19.09 -12.64
C THR A 174 -11.67 17.69 -12.56
N GLY A 175 -10.97 16.76 -11.92
CA GLY A 175 -11.45 15.41 -11.66
C GLY A 175 -12.64 15.35 -10.70
N PHE A 176 -12.80 16.32 -9.80
CA PHE A 176 -13.96 16.37 -8.91
C PHE A 176 -15.25 16.69 -9.66
N GLN A 177 -15.20 17.60 -10.63
CA GLN A 177 -16.37 17.89 -11.47
C GLN A 177 -16.78 16.65 -12.27
N ILE A 178 -15.81 15.95 -12.86
CA ILE A 178 -16.08 14.73 -13.63
C ILE A 178 -16.70 13.66 -12.71
N ALA A 179 -16.17 13.49 -11.50
CA ALA A 179 -16.73 12.55 -10.53
C ALA A 179 -18.14 12.93 -10.10
N PHE A 180 -18.40 14.22 -9.84
CA PHE A 180 -19.72 14.72 -9.48
C PHE A 180 -20.74 14.47 -10.59
N ASN A 181 -20.38 14.77 -11.83
CA ASN A 181 -21.23 14.54 -13.00
C ASN A 181 -21.45 13.05 -13.30
N MET A 182 -20.63 12.14 -12.76
CA MET A 182 -20.91 10.71 -12.83
C MET A 182 -21.95 10.25 -11.81
N PHE A 183 -22.17 11.01 -10.74
CA PHE A 183 -23.22 10.75 -9.75
C PHE A 183 -24.54 11.44 -10.12
N ASP A 184 -24.47 12.67 -10.61
CA ASP A 184 -25.62 13.45 -11.10
C ASP A 184 -26.16 12.84 -12.40
N THR A 185 -27.14 11.95 -12.28
CA THR A 185 -27.67 11.17 -13.41
C THR A 185 -28.77 11.89 -14.17
N ASP A 186 -29.48 12.80 -13.49
CA ASP A 186 -30.55 13.58 -14.09
C ASP A 186 -30.09 14.97 -14.59
N GLY A 187 -28.86 15.37 -14.27
CA GLY A 187 -28.22 16.61 -14.73
C GLY A 187 -28.72 17.85 -13.98
N ASN A 188 -29.24 17.68 -12.77
CA ASN A 188 -29.83 18.76 -11.98
C ASN A 188 -28.78 19.56 -11.15
N GLU A 189 -27.49 19.25 -11.33
CA GLU A 189 -26.32 19.80 -10.61
C GLU A 189 -26.32 19.51 -9.10
N ARG A 190 -27.05 18.47 -8.69
CA ARG A 190 -27.17 18.00 -7.32
C ARG A 190 -27.07 16.49 -7.35
N VAL A 191 -26.68 15.93 -6.20
CA VAL A 191 -26.65 14.49 -6.01
C VAL A 191 -27.56 14.18 -4.84
N ASP A 192 -28.57 13.35 -5.05
CA ASP A 192 -29.41 12.85 -3.98
C ASP A 192 -28.87 11.55 -3.36
N LYS A 193 -29.51 11.09 -2.27
CA LYS A 193 -29.10 9.86 -1.58
C LYS A 193 -29.18 8.64 -2.50
N THR A 194 -30.16 8.58 -3.39
CA THR A 194 -30.36 7.44 -4.30
C THR A 194 -29.30 7.39 -5.39
N GLU A 195 -28.92 8.55 -5.93
CA GLU A 195 -27.85 8.70 -6.90
C GLU A 195 -26.49 8.34 -6.30
N PHE A 196 -26.23 8.70 -5.05
CA PHE A 196 -25.01 8.27 -4.35
C PHE A 196 -24.94 6.75 -4.18
N LEU A 197 -26.06 6.09 -3.87
CA LEU A 197 -26.13 4.62 -3.75
C LEU A 197 -25.90 3.90 -5.10
N VAL A 198 -26.01 4.58 -6.25
CA VAL A 198 -25.66 3.99 -7.56
C VAL A 198 -24.20 3.50 -7.56
N MET A 199 -23.31 4.12 -6.78
CA MET A 199 -21.92 3.68 -6.63
C MET A 199 -21.83 2.24 -6.12
N GLU A 200 -22.70 1.86 -5.17
CA GLU A 200 -22.73 0.50 -4.65
C GLU A 200 -23.10 -0.49 -5.73
N LYS A 201 -24.07 -0.14 -6.58
CA LYS A 201 -24.46 -0.99 -7.71
C LYS A 201 -23.30 -1.17 -8.68
N ILE A 202 -22.61 -0.08 -9.05
CA ILE A 202 -21.46 -0.11 -9.96
C ILE A 202 -20.33 -0.98 -9.40
N PHE A 203 -19.94 -0.78 -8.14
CA PHE A 203 -18.87 -1.55 -7.51
C PHE A 203 -19.25 -3.01 -7.24
N SER A 204 -20.54 -3.28 -7.00
CA SER A 204 -21.06 -4.65 -6.86
C SER A 204 -21.05 -5.41 -8.18
N HIS A 205 -21.49 -4.78 -9.26
CA HIS A 205 -21.45 -5.36 -10.60
C HIS A 205 -20.00 -5.67 -11.05
N ALA A 206 -19.07 -4.74 -10.80
CA ALA A 206 -17.66 -4.94 -11.08
C ALA A 206 -17.04 -6.11 -10.29
N TRP A 207 -17.62 -6.48 -9.14
CA TRP A 207 -17.21 -7.64 -8.35
C TRP A 207 -17.81 -8.93 -8.90
N ARG A 208 -19.11 -8.97 -9.26
CA ARG A 208 -19.77 -10.14 -9.90
C ARG A 208 -19.00 -10.65 -11.10
N GLY A 209 -18.63 -9.72 -12.00
CA GLY A 209 -17.88 -10.05 -13.21
C GLY A 209 -16.47 -10.60 -12.94
N ARG A 210 -15.85 -10.28 -11.80
CA ARG A 210 -14.49 -10.75 -11.44
C ARG A 210 -14.49 -12.05 -10.66
N HIS A 211 -15.52 -12.29 -9.85
CA HIS A 211 -15.68 -13.50 -9.06
C HIS A 211 -16.48 -14.60 -9.79
N GLY A 212 -17.00 -14.32 -10.99
CA GLY A 212 -17.63 -15.32 -11.85
C GLY A 212 -18.95 -15.84 -11.30
N CYS A 213 -19.63 -15.06 -10.43
CA CYS A 213 -20.90 -15.45 -9.85
C CYS A 213 -22.06 -15.43 -10.86
N GLU A 214 -21.91 -14.79 -12.03
CA GLU A 214 -22.97 -14.69 -13.05
C GLU A 214 -22.40 -14.65 -14.49
N THR A 215 -23.22 -15.13 -15.43
CA THR A 215 -22.93 -15.21 -16.87
C THR A 215 -23.09 -13.84 -17.54
N LYS A 216 -22.37 -13.58 -18.65
CA LYS A 216 -22.49 -12.29 -19.39
C LYS A 216 -23.93 -11.92 -19.76
N GLU A 217 -24.74 -12.92 -20.08
CA GLU A 217 -26.16 -12.76 -20.44
C GLU A 217 -27.03 -12.29 -19.25
N GLU A 218 -26.70 -12.68 -18.01
CA GLU A 218 -27.40 -12.24 -16.79
C GLU A 218 -27.01 -10.79 -16.42
N LEU A 219 -25.74 -10.42 -16.63
CA LEU A 219 -25.24 -9.04 -16.44
C LEU A 219 -25.82 -8.06 -17.46
N GLU A 220 -26.09 -8.52 -18.70
CA GLU A 220 -26.73 -7.75 -19.77
C GLU A 220 -28.24 -7.58 -19.53
N GLN A 221 -28.94 -8.60 -19.01
CA GLN A 221 -30.37 -8.50 -18.65
C GLN A 221 -30.65 -7.51 -17.50
N LEU A 222 -29.65 -7.20 -16.66
CA LEU A 222 -29.75 -6.17 -15.61
C LEU A 222 -29.68 -4.73 -16.13
N GLN A 223 -29.31 -4.54 -17.40
CA GLN A 223 -29.23 -3.22 -18.05
C GLN A 223 -30.59 -2.73 -18.58
N GLU A 224 -31.53 -3.63 -18.85
CA GLU A 224 -32.83 -3.27 -19.42
C GLU A 224 -33.91 -3.07 -18.34
N ARG A 225 -34.24 -1.78 -18.11
CA ARG A 225 -35.43 -1.25 -17.40
C ARG A 225 -35.56 -1.59 -15.91
N GLN A 226 -35.15 -0.69 -15.01
CA GLN A 226 -35.62 -0.74 -13.61
C GLN A 226 -35.88 0.67 -13.09
N LYS A 227 -37.13 0.95 -12.69
CA LYS A 227 -37.66 2.28 -12.35
C LYS A 227 -38.08 2.45 -10.88
N THR A 228 -37.85 1.47 -10.00
CA THR A 228 -38.25 1.57 -8.59
C THR A 228 -37.15 1.11 -7.61
N PRO A 229 -37.00 1.78 -6.44
CA PRO A 229 -36.05 1.40 -5.39
C PRO A 229 -36.26 -0.01 -4.82
N GLU A 230 -37.46 -0.57 -5.02
CA GLU A 230 -37.87 -1.87 -4.52
C GLU A 230 -37.44 -3.02 -5.45
N GLU A 231 -37.36 -2.82 -6.77
CA GLU A 231 -36.92 -3.86 -7.71
C GLU A 231 -35.39 -4.04 -7.74
N ILE A 232 -34.64 -3.08 -7.21
CA ILE A 232 -33.19 -3.17 -6.96
C ILE A 232 -32.88 -4.17 -5.82
N GLN A 233 -33.87 -4.54 -5.00
CA GLN A 233 -33.71 -5.35 -3.77
C GLN A 233 -33.18 -6.77 -4.00
N GLY A 234 -33.31 -7.36 -5.20
CA GLY A 234 -32.93 -8.74 -5.48
C GLY A 234 -31.49 -8.98 -5.95
N GLN A 235 -30.67 -7.93 -6.15
CA GLN A 235 -29.35 -8.03 -6.80
C GLN A 235 -28.14 -7.86 -5.85
N PHE A 236 -28.34 -7.86 -4.54
CA PHE A 236 -27.24 -7.74 -3.60
C PHE A 236 -26.60 -9.10 -3.31
N ILE A 237 -25.27 -9.14 -3.30
CA ILE A 237 -24.52 -10.37 -3.03
C ILE A 237 -24.28 -10.40 -1.53
N ASP A 238 -24.73 -11.47 -0.88
CA ASP A 238 -24.18 -11.82 0.42
C ASP A 238 -22.86 -12.54 0.19
N ASP A 239 -21.76 -11.78 0.09
CA ASP A 239 -20.44 -12.39 -0.03
C ASP A 239 -20.04 -12.99 1.32
N ASP A 240 -19.40 -14.16 1.32
CA ASP A 240 -18.98 -14.88 2.54
C ASP A 240 -18.13 -14.02 3.50
N GLN A 241 -17.59 -12.89 3.02
CA GLN A 241 -16.73 -11.98 3.76
C GLN A 241 -17.43 -10.70 4.25
N GLY A 242 -18.69 -10.46 3.87
CA GLY A 242 -19.47 -9.29 4.26
C GLY A 242 -18.81 -7.97 3.82
N LEU A 243 -18.32 -7.91 2.59
CA LEU A 243 -17.77 -6.70 1.96
C LEU A 243 -18.79 -5.98 1.08
N GLN A 244 -19.68 -6.71 0.41
CA GLN A 244 -20.58 -6.18 -0.62
C GLN A 244 -22.06 -6.33 -0.30
N ARG A 245 -22.43 -6.20 0.98
CA ARG A 245 -23.86 -6.09 1.34
C ARG A 245 -24.35 -4.67 1.12
N ARG A 246 -25.64 -4.55 0.78
CA ARG A 246 -26.36 -3.27 0.90
C ARG A 246 -26.12 -2.73 2.30
N HIS A 247 -25.92 -1.41 2.42
CA HIS A 247 -25.88 -0.79 3.74
C HIS A 247 -27.16 -1.11 4.50
N ALA A 248 -27.04 -1.96 5.54
CA ALA A 248 -28.12 -2.23 6.46
C ALA A 248 -28.50 -0.97 7.26
N VAL A 249 -27.53 -0.06 7.40
CA VAL A 249 -27.62 1.16 8.21
C VAL A 249 -26.95 2.32 7.50
N ASP A 250 -27.48 3.52 7.71
CA ASP A 250 -26.89 4.74 7.19
C ASP A 250 -25.49 4.96 7.77
N THR A 251 -24.52 5.17 6.88
CA THR A 251 -23.12 5.36 7.22
C THR A 251 -22.76 6.82 7.46
N THR A 252 -21.53 7.05 7.90
CA THR A 252 -21.05 8.39 8.19
C THR A 252 -21.11 9.33 6.99
N LEU A 253 -20.75 8.89 5.77
CA LEU A 253 -20.83 9.78 4.60
C LEU A 253 -22.28 10.05 4.20
N MET A 254 -23.14 9.03 4.23
CA MET A 254 -24.57 9.20 3.92
C MET A 254 -25.22 10.21 4.86
N ILE A 255 -24.96 10.11 6.17
CA ILE A 255 -25.49 11.05 7.17
C ILE A 255 -24.87 12.44 6.99
N HIS A 256 -23.57 12.50 6.68
CA HIS A 256 -22.87 13.78 6.49
C HIS A 256 -23.42 14.56 5.29
N PHE A 257 -23.58 13.90 4.14
CA PHE A 257 -24.06 14.52 2.90
C PHE A 257 -25.57 14.76 2.89
N PHE A 258 -26.37 13.75 3.24
CA PHE A 258 -27.82 13.79 3.03
C PHE A 258 -28.61 14.07 4.33
N GLY A 259 -27.90 14.24 5.45
CA GLY A 259 -28.51 14.45 6.77
C GLY A 259 -29.03 13.14 7.38
N LYS A 260 -29.46 13.22 8.65
CA LYS A 260 -29.97 12.05 9.40
C LYS A 260 -31.24 11.45 8.79
N ASP A 261 -32.04 12.28 8.10
CA ASP A 261 -33.28 11.86 7.46
C ASP A 261 -33.07 11.48 5.99
N GLY A 262 -31.89 11.71 5.42
CA GLY A 262 -31.55 11.38 4.05
C GLY A 262 -32.23 12.25 2.97
N THR A 263 -32.78 13.40 3.35
CA THR A 263 -33.56 14.29 2.48
C THR A 263 -32.78 15.46 1.92
N ASN A 264 -31.58 15.74 2.43
CA ASN A 264 -30.75 16.81 1.87
C ASN A 264 -30.15 16.36 0.55
N GLU A 265 -29.83 17.33 -0.31
CA GLU A 265 -29.14 17.12 -1.58
C GLU A 265 -27.72 17.67 -1.50
N LEU A 266 -26.79 17.00 -2.17
CA LEU A 266 -25.38 17.37 -2.20
C LEU A 266 -25.09 18.22 -3.45
N ARG A 267 -24.66 19.47 -3.26
CA ARG A 267 -24.24 20.36 -4.34
C ARG A 267 -22.77 20.17 -4.69
N TYR A 268 -22.40 20.51 -5.92
CA TYR A 268 -21.01 20.42 -6.36
C TYR A 268 -20.03 21.20 -5.46
N GLU A 269 -20.38 22.41 -5.02
CA GLU A 269 -19.47 23.20 -4.17
C GLU A 269 -19.21 22.54 -2.80
N ASP A 270 -20.21 21.89 -2.22
CA ASP A 270 -20.07 21.18 -0.95
C ASP A 270 -19.28 19.89 -1.15
N PHE A 271 -19.55 19.16 -2.25
CA PHE A 271 -18.76 18.02 -2.66
C PHE A 271 -17.30 18.41 -2.84
N ARG A 272 -16.99 19.41 -3.67
CA ARG A 272 -15.63 19.92 -3.89
C ARG A 272 -14.93 20.26 -2.58
N ARG A 273 -15.61 20.95 -1.66
CA ARG A 273 -15.05 21.34 -0.35
C ARG A 273 -14.76 20.13 0.53
N PHE A 274 -15.67 19.16 0.58
CA PHE A 274 -15.43 17.90 1.29
C PHE A 274 -14.17 17.21 0.78
N MET A 275 -13.98 17.18 -0.54
CA MET A 275 -12.87 16.50 -1.19
C MET A 275 -11.53 17.21 -0.93
N GLU A 276 -11.53 18.55 -1.00
CA GLU A 276 -10.37 19.37 -0.65
C GLU A 276 -10.00 19.21 0.84
N ASN A 277 -11.01 19.17 1.73
CA ASN A 277 -10.79 18.95 3.17
C ASN A 277 -10.23 17.57 3.47
N LEU A 278 -10.72 16.51 2.80
CA LEU A 278 -10.22 15.16 2.97
C LEU A 278 -8.76 15.02 2.49
N GLN A 279 -8.45 15.58 1.32
CA GLN A 279 -7.07 15.62 0.82
C GLN A 279 -6.16 16.39 1.79
N HIS A 280 -6.63 17.54 2.29
CA HIS A 280 -5.90 18.31 3.30
C HIS A 280 -5.62 17.48 4.57
N GLU A 281 -6.64 16.81 5.10
CA GLU A 281 -6.55 16.01 6.32
C GLU A 281 -5.50 14.89 6.21
N ILE A 282 -5.51 14.16 5.09
CA ILE A 282 -4.54 13.10 4.82
C ILE A 282 -3.12 13.66 4.66
N LEU A 283 -2.95 14.74 3.89
CA LEU A 283 -1.64 15.36 3.69
C LEU A 283 -1.06 15.90 5.00
N GLU A 284 -1.91 16.46 5.85
CA GLU A 284 -1.51 16.94 7.16
C GLU A 284 -1.02 15.80 8.06
N LEU A 285 -1.70 14.65 8.06
CA LEU A 285 -1.25 13.46 8.79
C LEU A 285 0.09 12.94 8.27
N GLU A 286 0.27 12.85 6.95
CA GLU A 286 1.55 12.45 6.33
C GLU A 286 2.68 13.40 6.75
N PHE A 287 2.42 14.71 6.78
CA PHE A 287 3.41 15.70 7.19
C PHE A 287 3.80 15.54 8.67
N HIS A 288 2.82 15.40 9.57
CA HIS A 288 3.07 15.31 11.01
C HIS A 288 3.75 14.00 11.43
N GLU A 289 3.53 12.91 10.70
CA GLU A 289 4.23 11.63 10.93
C GLU A 289 5.76 11.83 10.87
N PHE A 290 6.23 12.69 9.96
CA PHE A 290 7.65 12.95 9.74
C PHE A 290 8.17 14.19 10.47
N SER A 291 7.33 15.21 10.67
CA SER A 291 7.76 16.43 11.38
C SER A 291 8.02 16.17 12.86
N LYS A 292 7.48 15.09 13.43
CA LYS A 292 7.68 14.68 14.84
C LYS A 292 7.37 15.81 15.83
N GLY A 293 6.40 16.66 15.49
CA GLY A 293 5.96 17.80 16.31
C GLY A 293 6.65 19.13 15.99
N HIS A 294 7.54 19.18 14.99
CA HIS A 294 8.06 20.43 14.44
C HIS A 294 7.13 21.01 13.36
N ASP A 295 7.25 22.32 13.12
CA ASP A 295 6.49 23.05 12.09
C ASP A 295 7.01 22.80 10.66
N THR A 296 8.19 22.17 10.53
CA THR A 296 8.85 21.84 9.27
C THR A 296 9.30 20.38 9.25
N ILE A 297 9.37 19.80 8.06
CA ILE A 297 10.06 18.52 7.81
C ILE A 297 11.42 18.81 7.16
N ASN A 298 12.43 18.00 7.46
CA ASN A 298 13.69 18.09 6.71
C ASN A 298 13.54 17.51 5.29
N GLU A 299 14.46 17.87 4.40
CA GLU A 299 14.43 17.52 2.99
C GLU A 299 14.60 16.00 2.76
N LEU A 300 15.38 15.35 3.64
CA LEU A 300 15.54 13.90 3.63
C LEU A 300 14.22 13.18 3.92
N ASP A 301 13.45 13.66 4.90
CA ASP A 301 12.16 13.11 5.26
C ASP A 301 11.12 13.42 4.18
N PHE A 302 11.18 14.61 3.56
CA PHE A 302 10.40 14.90 2.36
C PHE A 302 10.68 13.90 1.22
N ALA A 303 11.94 13.60 0.93
CA ALA A 303 12.33 12.59 -0.06
C ALA A 303 11.79 11.21 0.31
N LYS A 304 11.89 10.78 1.59
CA LYS A 304 11.32 9.51 2.06
C LYS A 304 9.81 9.43 1.85
N ILE A 305 9.07 10.50 2.15
CA ILE A 305 7.62 10.54 1.91
C ILE A 305 7.33 10.44 0.41
N LEU A 306 8.10 11.16 -0.41
CA LEU A 306 7.92 11.20 -1.85
C LEU A 306 8.16 9.84 -2.51
N LEU A 307 9.14 9.07 -2.00
CA LEU A 307 9.53 7.75 -2.50
C LEU A 307 8.82 6.59 -1.80
N ARG A 308 8.00 6.81 -0.77
CA ARG A 308 7.33 5.74 0.01
C ARG A 308 6.52 4.76 -0.84
N TYR A 309 5.89 5.26 -1.90
CA TYR A 309 4.97 4.50 -2.77
C TYR A 309 5.54 4.24 -4.17
N THR A 310 6.85 4.36 -4.34
CA THR A 310 7.53 4.04 -5.60
C THR A 310 8.00 2.59 -5.58
N TYR A 311 8.13 1.99 -6.76
CA TYR A 311 8.65 0.63 -6.90
C TYR A 311 10.16 0.66 -7.14
N LEU A 312 10.91 1.18 -6.18
CA LEU A 312 12.38 1.23 -6.24
C LEU A 312 12.98 0.03 -5.51
N GLU A 313 14.07 -0.51 -6.04
CA GLU A 313 14.89 -1.48 -5.30
C GLU A 313 15.60 -0.78 -4.13
N PRO A 314 15.92 -1.48 -3.03
CA PRO A 314 16.58 -0.86 -1.87
C PRO A 314 17.86 -0.09 -2.24
N ASP A 315 18.67 -0.67 -3.13
CA ASP A 315 19.92 -0.06 -3.58
C ASP A 315 19.69 1.21 -4.42
N GLU A 316 18.58 1.29 -5.16
CA GLU A 316 18.21 2.51 -5.90
C GLU A 316 17.66 3.56 -4.94
N TYR A 317 16.81 3.15 -3.99
CA TYR A 317 16.25 4.02 -2.96
C TYR A 317 17.35 4.75 -2.16
N ASP A 318 18.38 4.02 -1.73
CA ASP A 318 19.49 4.58 -0.97
C ASP A 318 20.27 5.63 -1.78
N LYS A 319 20.46 5.44 -3.10
CA LYS A 319 21.10 6.45 -3.98
C LYS A 319 20.32 7.78 -4.03
N TYR A 320 18.99 7.74 -4.00
CA TYR A 320 18.19 8.96 -3.94
C TYR A 320 18.40 9.71 -2.61
N LEU A 321 18.52 8.98 -1.50
CA LEU A 321 18.74 9.57 -0.18
C LEU A 321 20.17 10.10 -0.02
N ASP A 322 21.18 9.39 -0.52
CA ASP A 322 22.58 9.81 -0.45
C ASP A 322 22.81 11.15 -1.17
N ARG A 323 22.16 11.37 -2.33
CA ARG A 323 22.20 12.65 -3.05
C ARG A 323 21.68 13.83 -2.22
N MET A 324 20.74 13.58 -1.31
CA MET A 324 20.23 14.62 -0.39
C MET A 324 21.19 14.88 0.77
N LEU A 325 21.92 13.88 1.24
CA LEU A 325 22.86 14.02 2.35
C LEU A 325 24.09 14.87 1.97
N ASP A 326 24.48 14.85 0.71
CA ASP A 326 25.63 15.62 0.20
C ASP A 326 25.33 17.13 0.01
N ARG A 327 24.06 17.56 0.16
CA ARG A 327 23.60 18.93 -0.08
C ARG A 327 23.28 19.67 1.24
N ALA A 328 24.33 20.16 1.90
CA ALA A 328 24.22 20.89 3.17
C ALA A 328 23.50 22.25 3.07
N ASP A 329 23.38 22.80 1.86
CA ASP A 329 22.73 24.06 1.54
C ASP A 329 21.20 24.00 1.59
N LEU A 330 20.62 22.80 1.60
CA LEU A 330 19.18 22.61 1.55
C LEU A 330 18.51 22.59 2.93
N HIS A 331 19.23 22.55 4.05
CA HIS A 331 18.71 22.37 5.42
C HIS A 331 17.92 23.58 5.99
N ILE A 332 16.90 24.02 5.27
CA ILE A 332 16.01 25.12 5.65
C ILE A 332 14.75 24.57 6.32
N GLY A 333 14.32 23.36 5.93
CA GLY A 333 13.09 22.74 6.37
C GLY A 333 11.90 23.16 5.50
N ILE A 334 11.12 22.17 5.09
CA ILE A 334 9.93 22.34 4.25
C ILE A 334 8.71 22.56 5.16
N THR A 335 8.00 23.66 4.94
CA THR A 335 6.76 23.96 5.65
C THR A 335 5.58 23.13 5.14
N PHE A 336 4.53 22.99 5.93
CA PHE A 336 3.32 22.28 5.50
C PHE A 336 2.67 22.91 4.25
N GLU A 337 2.72 24.24 4.11
CA GLU A 337 2.14 24.92 2.94
C GLU A 337 2.90 24.60 1.64
N GLU A 338 4.24 24.56 1.70
CA GLU A 338 5.08 24.16 0.58
C GLU A 338 4.86 22.69 0.21
N PHE A 339 4.85 21.81 1.21
CA PHE A 339 4.50 20.40 1.06
C PHE A 339 3.15 20.23 0.37
N ARG A 340 2.12 20.92 0.85
CA ARG A 340 0.75 20.87 0.31
C ARG A 340 0.69 21.33 -1.14
N ARG A 341 1.34 22.44 -1.49
CA ARG A 341 1.37 22.96 -2.87
C ARG A 341 2.07 21.99 -3.82
N PHE A 342 3.16 21.37 -3.38
CA PHE A 342 3.84 20.37 -4.19
C PHE A 342 2.96 19.15 -4.45
N TYR A 343 2.20 18.68 -3.46
CA TYR A 343 1.30 17.54 -3.64
C TYR A 343 0.07 17.87 -4.49
N GLN A 344 -0.43 19.11 -4.41
CA GLN A 344 -1.44 19.60 -5.35
C GLN A 344 -0.92 19.60 -6.79
N PHE A 345 0.34 19.93 -7.00
CA PHE A 345 1.00 19.77 -8.29
C PHE A 345 1.03 18.31 -8.73
N LEU A 346 1.43 17.38 -7.87
CA LEU A 346 1.45 15.95 -8.20
C LEU A 346 0.06 15.43 -8.63
N ASN A 347 -1.03 15.93 -8.06
CA ASN A 347 -2.38 15.55 -8.52
C ASN A 347 -2.69 15.97 -9.97
N ASN A 348 -1.93 16.91 -10.54
CA ASN A 348 -2.01 17.36 -11.94
C ASN A 348 -0.82 16.84 -12.78
N LEU A 349 -0.17 15.75 -12.35
CA LEU A 349 1.02 15.21 -13.02
C LEU A 349 0.73 14.76 -14.46
N ASP A 350 -0.48 14.29 -14.76
CA ASP A 350 -0.85 13.87 -16.11
C ASP A 350 -0.81 15.05 -17.09
N ASP A 351 -1.37 16.21 -16.72
CA ASP A 351 -1.33 17.43 -17.52
C ASP A 351 0.11 17.95 -17.67
N PHE A 352 0.89 17.92 -16.58
CA PHE A 352 2.30 18.27 -16.62
C PHE A 352 3.12 17.31 -17.51
N SER A 353 2.75 16.03 -17.54
CA SER A 353 3.43 15.04 -18.37
C SER A 353 3.24 15.27 -19.86
N ILE A 354 2.15 15.92 -20.28
CA ILE A 354 1.93 16.34 -21.67
C ILE A 354 2.98 17.38 -22.07
N ALA A 355 3.19 18.39 -21.21
CA ALA A 355 4.23 19.40 -21.43
C ALA A 355 5.62 18.77 -21.46
N MET A 356 5.99 17.96 -20.46
CA MET A 356 7.30 17.28 -20.40
C MET A 356 7.59 16.42 -21.64
N ARG A 357 6.57 15.73 -22.17
CA ARG A 357 6.71 14.92 -23.39
C ARG A 357 7.09 15.75 -24.60
N MET A 358 6.58 16.97 -24.74
CA MET A 358 6.96 17.85 -25.85
C MET A 358 8.45 18.18 -25.83
N TYR A 359 9.01 18.46 -24.64
CA TYR A 359 10.45 18.69 -24.46
C TYR A 359 11.28 17.44 -24.71
N THR A 360 10.80 16.29 -24.22
CA THR A 360 11.47 14.99 -24.42
C THR A 360 11.55 14.61 -25.90
N LEU A 361 10.50 14.90 -26.68
CA LEU A 361 10.49 14.65 -28.14
C LEU A 361 11.49 15.53 -28.91
N ALA A 362 11.89 16.65 -28.33
CA ALA A 362 12.90 17.55 -28.88
C ALA A 362 14.31 17.25 -28.32
N ASP A 363 14.49 16.14 -27.60
CA ASP A 363 15.71 15.78 -26.87
C ASP A 363 16.22 16.92 -25.96
N HIS A 364 15.29 17.71 -25.42
CA HIS A 364 15.60 18.80 -24.51
C HIS A 364 15.22 18.41 -23.07
N PRO A 365 16.18 18.34 -22.15
CA PRO A 365 15.87 18.21 -20.73
C PRO A 365 15.29 19.54 -20.21
N ILE A 366 14.60 19.51 -19.06
CA ILE A 366 13.87 20.68 -18.55
C ILE A 366 14.66 21.36 -17.44
N SER A 367 14.94 22.65 -17.63
CA SER A 367 15.56 23.50 -16.61
C SER A 367 14.59 23.85 -15.46
N LYS A 368 15.13 24.34 -14.33
CA LYS A 368 14.33 24.79 -13.18
C LYS A 368 13.28 25.86 -13.53
N ASP A 369 13.64 26.82 -14.38
CA ASP A 369 12.74 27.90 -14.79
C ASP A 369 11.59 27.39 -15.67
N GLU A 370 11.89 26.44 -16.56
CA GLU A 370 10.88 25.80 -17.41
C GLU A 370 9.97 24.88 -16.60
N PHE A 371 10.53 24.14 -15.65
CA PHE A 371 9.78 23.35 -14.69
C PHE A 371 8.79 24.23 -13.93
N GLN A 372 9.26 25.34 -13.34
CA GLN A 372 8.40 26.27 -12.60
C GLN A 372 7.30 26.87 -13.47
N ARG A 373 7.63 27.22 -14.72
CA ARG A 373 6.65 27.73 -15.69
C ARG A 373 5.58 26.69 -16.01
N ALA A 374 5.97 25.44 -16.25
CA ALA A 374 5.05 24.36 -16.54
C ALA A 374 4.16 24.04 -15.32
N VAL A 375 4.70 24.03 -14.10
CA VAL A 375 3.90 23.87 -12.86
C VAL A 375 2.86 24.99 -12.71
N LYS A 376 3.21 26.23 -13.05
CA LYS A 376 2.26 27.36 -13.04
C LYS A 376 1.07 27.14 -13.96
N ILE A 377 1.35 26.66 -15.16
CA ILE A 377 0.35 26.46 -16.20
C ILE A 377 -0.61 25.35 -15.76
N CYS A 378 -0.11 24.25 -15.19
CA CYS A 378 -0.94 23.12 -14.77
C CYS A 378 -1.73 23.40 -13.48
N THR A 379 -1.15 24.11 -12.51
CA THR A 379 -1.78 24.25 -11.17
C THR A 379 -2.37 25.63 -10.90
N GLY A 380 -2.01 26.64 -11.69
CA GLY A 380 -2.31 28.04 -11.40
C GLY A 380 -1.49 28.63 -10.23
N SER A 381 -0.59 27.86 -9.60
CA SER A 381 0.21 28.26 -8.44
C SER A 381 1.71 28.14 -8.69
N MET A 382 2.52 28.88 -7.93
CA MET A 382 3.98 28.80 -7.97
C MET A 382 4.47 27.92 -6.81
N LEU A 383 5.45 27.06 -7.07
CA LEU A 383 6.20 26.39 -6.00
C LEU A 383 7.28 27.31 -5.46
N SER A 384 7.73 27.09 -4.23
CA SER A 384 8.88 27.82 -3.68
C SER A 384 10.17 27.35 -4.36
N THR A 385 11.15 28.25 -4.49
CA THR A 385 12.46 27.92 -5.07
C THR A 385 13.14 26.79 -4.31
N HIS A 386 13.02 26.76 -2.98
CA HIS A 386 13.53 25.69 -2.13
C HIS A 386 12.97 24.30 -2.47
N ILE A 387 11.66 24.18 -2.72
CA ILE A 387 11.06 22.92 -3.16
C ILE A 387 11.59 22.49 -4.53
N ILE A 388 11.74 23.42 -5.47
CA ILE A 388 12.27 23.11 -6.80
C ILE A 388 13.71 22.63 -6.69
N ASP A 389 14.54 23.32 -5.91
CA ASP A 389 15.93 22.93 -5.68
C ASP A 389 16.03 21.55 -5.03
N THR A 390 15.17 21.26 -4.05
CA THR A 390 15.09 19.95 -3.39
C THR A 390 14.68 18.85 -4.38
N VAL A 391 13.67 19.10 -5.21
CA VAL A 391 13.19 18.13 -6.22
C VAL A 391 14.26 17.86 -7.27
N PHE A 392 14.93 18.90 -7.77
CA PHE A 392 16.01 18.72 -8.74
C PHE A 392 17.17 17.96 -8.11
N ALA A 393 17.61 18.32 -6.91
CA ALA A 393 18.68 17.59 -6.23
C ALA A 393 18.31 16.12 -5.92
N LEU A 394 17.01 15.81 -5.79
CA LEU A 394 16.55 14.43 -5.59
C LEU A 394 16.52 13.62 -6.89
N PHE A 395 16.08 14.20 -8.02
CA PHE A 395 15.82 13.44 -9.24
C PHE A 395 16.89 13.55 -10.33
N ASP A 396 17.68 14.63 -10.37
CA ASP A 396 18.79 14.86 -11.31
C ASP A 396 19.91 13.82 -11.08
N GLU A 397 19.94 12.76 -11.90
CA GLU A 397 20.85 11.61 -11.74
C GLU A 397 22.21 11.87 -12.37
N ASP A 398 22.25 12.58 -13.49
CA ASP A 398 23.49 12.89 -14.22
C ASP A 398 24.17 14.19 -13.75
N GLY A 399 23.50 14.98 -12.92
CA GLY A 399 24.01 16.21 -12.33
C GLY A 399 24.07 17.36 -13.33
N ASP A 400 23.30 17.31 -14.41
CA ASP A 400 23.29 18.32 -15.46
C ASP A 400 22.49 19.59 -15.09
N GLY A 401 21.82 19.57 -13.93
CA GLY A 401 20.99 20.66 -13.42
C GLY A 401 19.60 20.74 -14.05
N GLN A 402 19.19 19.71 -14.79
CA GLN A 402 17.94 19.60 -15.52
C GLN A 402 17.18 18.34 -15.08
N LEU A 403 15.95 18.18 -15.58
CA LEU A 403 15.14 16.98 -15.33
C LEU A 403 14.61 16.38 -16.62
N SER A 404 14.90 15.10 -16.82
CA SER A 404 14.36 14.28 -17.88
C SER A 404 13.03 13.62 -17.49
N TYR A 405 12.31 13.10 -18.49
CA TYR A 405 11.05 12.37 -18.28
C TYR A 405 11.23 11.12 -17.40
N LYS A 406 12.35 10.41 -17.57
CA LYS A 406 12.61 9.15 -16.86
C LYS A 406 12.94 9.40 -15.39
N GLU A 407 13.69 10.47 -15.10
CA GLU A 407 14.08 10.83 -13.74
C GLU A 407 12.88 11.23 -12.88
N PHE A 408 11.97 12.05 -13.41
CA PHE A 408 10.87 12.58 -12.60
C PHE A 408 9.52 11.89 -12.86
N ILE A 409 9.03 11.91 -14.10
CA ILE A 409 7.65 11.51 -14.40
C ILE A 409 7.42 10.01 -14.20
N ALA A 410 8.39 9.17 -14.60
CA ALA A 410 8.25 7.73 -14.45
C ALA A 410 8.07 7.34 -12.97
N ILE A 411 8.88 7.92 -12.09
CA ILE A 411 8.87 7.65 -10.66
C ILE A 411 7.60 8.20 -9.99
N MET A 412 7.22 9.44 -10.33
CA MET A 412 6.05 10.08 -9.72
C MET A 412 4.71 9.51 -10.19
N LYS A 413 4.65 8.89 -11.38
CA LYS A 413 3.44 8.20 -11.85
C LYS A 413 3.07 7.00 -11.00
N ASP A 414 4.05 6.23 -10.54
CA ASP A 414 3.78 5.08 -9.67
C ASP A 414 3.30 5.54 -8.29
N ARG A 415 3.95 6.58 -7.76
CA ARG A 415 3.59 7.21 -6.49
C ARG A 415 2.17 7.75 -6.45
N LEU A 416 1.67 8.36 -7.54
CA LEU A 416 0.30 8.92 -7.61
C LEU A 416 -0.77 7.87 -7.29
N HIS A 417 -0.46 6.59 -7.41
CA HIS A 417 -1.40 5.51 -7.09
C HIS A 417 -1.32 5.02 -5.63
N ARG A 418 -0.46 5.63 -4.79
CA ARG A 418 -0.30 5.33 -3.34
C ARG A 418 -0.15 3.82 -3.06
N GLY A 419 0.52 3.07 -3.94
CA GLY A 419 0.68 1.61 -3.83
C GLY A 419 -0.59 0.78 -4.11
N PHE A 420 -1.71 1.40 -4.51
CA PHE A 420 -2.97 0.71 -4.82
C PHE A 420 -3.05 0.18 -6.26
N LYS A 421 -2.14 0.58 -7.15
CA LYS A 421 -1.99 -0.08 -8.46
C LYS A 421 -1.21 -1.37 -8.26
N SER A 422 -1.93 -2.49 -8.29
CA SER A 422 -1.34 -3.77 -8.69
C SER A 422 -0.92 -3.62 -10.15
N GLN A 423 0.31 -3.17 -10.40
CA GLN A 423 0.99 -3.76 -11.54
C GLN A 423 1.15 -5.22 -11.14
N LEU A 424 0.25 -6.07 -11.65
CA LEU A 424 0.66 -7.44 -11.94
C LEU A 424 1.92 -7.22 -12.76
N ARG A 425 3.09 -7.40 -12.15
CA ARG A 425 4.30 -7.66 -12.92
C ARG A 425 3.86 -8.78 -13.84
N ASN A 426 3.63 -8.43 -15.10
CA ASN A 426 3.34 -9.39 -16.15
C ASN A 426 4.67 -10.06 -16.45
N GLU A 427 5.24 -10.70 -15.43
CA GLU A 427 6.50 -11.39 -15.44
C GLU A 427 6.21 -12.85 -15.13
N GLY A 428 6.88 -13.72 -15.87
CA GLY A 428 6.68 -15.16 -15.78
C GLY A 428 5.68 -15.71 -16.79
N TRP A 429 5.39 -16.99 -16.60
CA TRP A 429 4.80 -17.86 -17.62
C TRP A 429 3.38 -17.45 -18.05
N GLU A 430 2.58 -16.90 -17.14
CA GLU A 430 1.19 -16.51 -17.43
C GLU A 430 1.10 -15.22 -18.27
N ALA A 431 2.03 -14.28 -18.06
CA ALA A 431 2.14 -13.08 -18.90
C ALA A 431 2.63 -13.42 -20.31
N PHE A 432 3.60 -14.33 -20.42
CA PHE A 432 4.08 -14.85 -21.70
C PHE A 432 2.94 -15.52 -22.49
N LYS A 433 2.15 -16.41 -21.85
CA LYS A 433 0.98 -17.03 -22.49
C LYS A 433 -0.05 -15.99 -22.93
N TYR A 434 -0.30 -14.96 -22.13
CA TYR A 434 -1.24 -13.90 -22.49
C TYR A 434 -0.78 -13.13 -23.73
N CYS A 435 0.50 -12.74 -23.79
CA CYS A 435 1.10 -12.11 -24.97
C CYS A 435 1.02 -13.00 -26.20
N VAL A 436 1.45 -14.27 -26.11
CA VAL A 436 1.41 -15.21 -27.24
C VAL A 436 -0.04 -15.40 -27.73
N LYS A 437 -1.00 -15.50 -26.81
CA LYS A 437 -2.42 -15.66 -27.17
C LYS A 437 -3.03 -14.42 -27.83
N GLN A 438 -2.53 -13.22 -27.51
CA GLN A 438 -2.96 -11.97 -28.16
C GLN A 438 -2.32 -11.83 -29.54
N GLU A 439 -1.03 -12.14 -29.68
CA GLU A 439 -0.34 -12.16 -30.98
C GLU A 439 -0.93 -13.20 -31.94
N MET A 440 -1.30 -14.39 -31.44
CA MET A 440 -1.97 -15.42 -32.25
C MET A 440 -3.41 -15.06 -32.66
N LYS A 441 -3.99 -13.99 -32.10
CA LYS A 441 -5.31 -13.48 -32.46
C LYS A 441 -5.27 -12.28 -33.41
N ALA A 442 -4.10 -11.69 -33.62
CA ALA A 442 -3.92 -10.69 -34.67
C ALA A 442 -3.84 -11.43 -36.03
N PRO A 443 -4.64 -11.03 -37.03
CA PRO A 443 -4.70 -11.71 -38.33
C PRO A 443 -3.42 -11.57 -39.16
#